data_AF-A0A6N7AFS0-F1
#
_entry.id   AF-A0A6N7AFS0-F1
#
_cell.length_a   1.000
_cell.length_b   1.000
_cell.length_c   1.000
_cell.angle_alpha   90.00
_cell.angle_beta   90.00
_cell.angle_gamma   90.00
#
_symmetry.space_group_name_H-M   'P 1'
#
loop_
_entity.id
_entity.type
_entity.pdbx_description
1 polymer ?
#
loop_
_entity_poly.entity_id
_entity_poly.type
_entity_poly.pdbx_seq_one_letter_code
_entity_poly.pdbx_strand_id
1 'polypeptide(L)'
;MFNPTQLVIDAYVQRLQDNYRLIYGHPEPAFPEVLGFAGRMALENIANSDAPYHDVNHTILVTEVGQEILKGKQLSEGGVSARDWLHFGIALLCHDIGYVRGVCRDDHDGEYVINGEGVTVTVPRGATDASLTPHHVAR
;
A
#
# COMPACT_ATOMS: atom_id res chain seq x y z
N MET A 1 -17.14 13.37 12.17
CA MET A 1 -15.94 14.04 12.74
C MET A 1 -14.97 14.27 11.58
N PHE A 2 -14.23 15.38 11.56
CA PHE A 2 -13.27 15.68 10.50
C PHE A 2 -12.04 14.75 10.62
N ASN A 3 -11.67 14.04 9.54
CA ASN A 3 -10.50 13.16 9.50
C ASN A 3 -9.50 13.67 8.45
N PRO A 4 -8.39 14.33 8.87
CA PRO A 4 -7.37 14.83 7.95
C PRO A 4 -6.75 13.73 7.08
N THR A 5 -6.58 12.51 7.61
CA THR A 5 -6.02 11.38 6.87
C THR A 5 -6.85 11.05 5.63
N GLN A 6 -8.18 11.15 5.73
CA GLN A 6 -9.08 10.90 4.60
C GLN A 6 -8.82 11.85 3.43
N LEU A 7 -8.58 13.14 3.72
CA LEU A 7 -8.29 14.13 2.69
C LEU A 7 -6.98 13.82 1.96
N VAL A 8 -5.97 13.36 2.70
CA VAL A 8 -4.69 12.94 2.13
C VAL A 8 -4.88 11.71 1.24
N ILE A 9 -5.63 10.71 1.70
CA ILE A 9 -5.93 9.50 0.93
C ILE A 9 -6.68 9.85 -0.36
N ASP A 10 -7.72 10.69 -0.27
CA ASP A 10 -8.53 11.07 -1.45
C ASP A 10 -7.67 11.82 -2.49
N ALA A 11 -6.85 12.76 -2.04
CA ALA A 11 -5.93 13.49 -2.92
C ALA A 11 -4.89 12.56 -3.56
N TYR A 12 -4.36 11.60 -2.80
CA TYR A 12 -3.37 10.67 -3.30
C TYR A 12 -3.95 9.66 -4.30
N VAL A 13 -5.15 9.14 -4.04
CA VAL A 13 -5.87 8.26 -4.97
C VAL A 13 -6.06 8.96 -6.31
N GLN A 14 -6.49 10.23 -6.31
CA GLN A 14 -6.60 11.00 -7.56
C GLN A 14 -5.25 11.13 -8.28
N ARG A 15 -4.18 11.41 -7.54
CA ARG A 15 -2.81 11.52 -8.08
C ARG A 15 -2.34 10.22 -8.73
N LEU A 16 -2.61 9.05 -8.13
CA LEU A 16 -2.27 7.74 -8.72
C LEU A 16 -2.93 7.54 -10.09
N GLN A 17 -4.21 7.90 -10.19
CA GLN A 17 -4.97 7.80 -11.44
C GLN A 17 -4.43 8.75 -12.50
N ASP A 18 -4.14 10.00 -12.12
CA ASP A 18 -3.64 11.02 -13.03
C ASP A 18 -2.23 10.69 -13.53
N ASN A 19 -1.36 10.17 -12.67
CA ASN A 19 -0.03 9.70 -13.05
C ASN A 19 -0.12 8.58 -14.10
N TYR A 20 -1.03 7.61 -13.91
CA TYR A 20 -1.25 6.58 -14.92
C TYR A 20 -1.72 7.18 -16.25
N ARG A 21 -2.73 8.05 -16.22
CA ARG A 21 -3.31 8.67 -17.43
C ARG A 21 -2.27 9.49 -18.19
N LEU A 22 -1.37 10.16 -17.47
CA LEU A 22 -0.26 10.94 -18.05
C LEU A 22 0.71 10.06 -18.85
N ILE A 23 1.04 8.87 -18.36
CA ILE A 23 2.04 7.99 -18.98
C ILE A 23 1.45 7.16 -20.12
N TYR A 24 0.23 6.64 -19.94
CA TYR A 24 -0.34 5.64 -20.87
C TYR A 24 -1.54 6.15 -21.67
N GLY A 25 -2.20 7.24 -21.26
CA GLY A 25 -3.42 7.72 -21.92
C GLY A 25 -4.63 6.81 -21.69
N HIS A 26 -5.32 6.42 -22.77
CA HIS A 26 -6.60 5.68 -22.73
C HIS A 26 -6.63 4.20 -23.18
N PRO A 27 -5.53 3.51 -23.53
CA PRO A 27 -5.62 2.15 -24.09
C PRO A 27 -6.19 1.12 -23.10
N GLU A 28 -6.01 1.34 -21.80
CA GLU A 28 -6.49 0.47 -20.72
C GLU A 28 -7.23 1.31 -19.67
N PRO A 29 -8.48 1.72 -19.94
CA PRO A 29 -9.20 2.73 -19.16
C PRO A 29 -9.64 2.24 -17.77
N ALA A 30 -9.63 0.93 -17.52
CA ALA A 30 -9.98 0.36 -16.23
C ALA A 30 -8.84 0.46 -15.20
N PHE A 31 -7.58 0.52 -15.65
CA PHE A 31 -6.42 0.44 -14.75
C PHE A 31 -6.30 1.61 -13.76
N PRO A 32 -6.58 2.88 -14.13
CA PRO A 32 -6.66 3.96 -13.14
C PRO A 32 -7.64 3.65 -12.01
N GLU A 33 -8.82 3.11 -12.34
CA GLU A 33 -9.85 2.83 -11.35
C GLU A 33 -9.46 1.66 -10.44
N VAL A 34 -8.84 0.62 -10.99
CA VAL A 34 -8.27 -0.48 -10.20
C VAL A 34 -7.16 0.02 -9.27
N LEU A 35 -6.25 0.85 -9.76
CA LEU A 35 -5.17 1.42 -8.97
C LEU A 35 -5.71 2.36 -7.87
N GLY A 36 -6.74 3.16 -8.18
CA GLY A 36 -7.39 4.03 -7.22
C GLY A 36 -8.12 3.26 -6.12
N PHE A 37 -8.82 2.18 -6.48
CA PHE A 37 -9.44 1.26 -5.52
C PHE A 37 -8.39 0.61 -4.61
N ALA A 38 -7.31 0.07 -5.19
CA ALA A 38 -6.22 -0.53 -4.43
C ALA A 38 -5.55 0.49 -3.49
N GLY A 39 -5.32 1.72 -3.96
CA GLY A 39 -4.75 2.79 -3.15
C GLY A 39 -5.62 3.17 -1.97
N ARG A 40 -6.92 3.31 -2.20
CA ARG A 40 -7.88 3.56 -1.11
C ARG A 40 -7.87 2.42 -0.09
N MET A 41 -8.03 1.19 -0.56
CA MET A 41 -8.06 0.00 0.29
C MET A 41 -6.80 -0.11 1.15
N ALA A 42 -5.63 0.01 0.55
CA ALA A 42 -4.36 -0.12 1.27
C ALA A 42 -4.19 1.01 2.30
N LEU A 43 -4.38 2.27 1.89
CA LEU A 43 -4.13 3.41 2.78
C LEU A 43 -5.17 3.53 3.91
N GLU A 44 -6.44 3.17 3.66
CA GLU A 44 -7.46 3.15 4.72
C GLU A 44 -7.19 2.04 5.75
N ASN A 45 -6.63 0.89 5.33
CA ASN A 45 -6.18 -0.15 6.25
C ASN A 45 -4.94 0.29 7.04
N ILE A 46 -3.93 0.83 6.36
CA ILE A 46 -2.69 1.32 6.98
C ILE A 46 -2.97 2.47 7.95
N ALA A 47 -3.98 3.31 7.69
CA ALA A 47 -4.42 4.35 8.62
C ALA A 47 -4.91 3.84 9.98
N ASN A 48 -5.24 2.55 10.10
CA ASN A 48 -5.63 1.93 11.37
C ASN A 48 -4.43 1.39 12.18
N SER A 49 -3.22 1.41 11.59
CA SER A 49 -1.99 1.00 12.26
C SER A 49 -1.54 2.03 13.29
N ASP A 50 -0.96 1.55 14.40
CA ASP A 50 -0.23 2.37 15.37
C ASP A 50 1.31 2.27 15.19
N ALA A 51 1.79 1.74 14.05
CA ALA A 51 3.20 1.74 13.71
C ALA A 51 3.72 3.19 13.58
N PRO A 52 4.80 3.56 14.28
CA PRO A 52 5.24 4.96 14.34
C PRO A 52 5.92 5.48 13.07
N TYR A 53 6.19 4.63 12.07
CA TYR A 53 6.90 5.02 10.84
C TYR A 53 6.30 4.40 9.58
N HIS A 54 5.98 3.10 9.59
CA HIS A 54 5.33 2.40 8.47
C HIS A 54 3.84 2.77 8.41
N ASP A 55 3.58 4.06 8.16
CA ASP A 55 2.28 4.71 8.18
C ASP A 55 1.82 5.12 6.76
N VAL A 56 0.65 5.76 6.68
CA VAL A 56 0.08 6.28 5.42
C VAL A 56 1.05 7.16 4.64
N ASN A 57 1.80 8.02 5.33
CA ASN A 57 2.75 8.93 4.67
C ASN A 57 3.94 8.17 4.10
N HIS A 58 4.47 7.21 4.85
CA HIS A 58 5.54 6.34 4.37
C HIS A 58 5.10 5.56 3.14
N THR A 59 3.92 4.95 3.16
CA THR A 59 3.39 4.21 2.00
C THR A 59 3.23 5.10 0.77
N ILE A 60 2.73 6.33 0.95
CA ILE A 60 2.63 7.32 -0.12
C ILE A 60 4.02 7.66 -0.68
N LEU A 61 5.00 7.93 0.18
CA LEU A 61 6.36 8.29 -0.24
C LEU A 61 7.05 7.16 -1.01
N VAL A 62 6.95 5.92 -0.53
CA VAL A 62 7.51 4.74 -1.21
C VAL A 62 6.83 4.54 -2.56
N THR A 63 5.50 4.69 -2.62
CA THR A 63 4.74 4.53 -3.86
C THR A 63 5.10 5.62 -4.89
N GLU A 64 5.23 6.88 -4.47
CA GLU A 64 5.66 7.98 -5.34
C GLU A 64 7.07 7.78 -5.90
N VAL A 65 8.04 7.44 -5.04
CA VAL A 65 9.41 7.17 -5.49
C VAL A 65 9.44 6.01 -6.47
N GLY A 66 8.68 4.94 -6.21
CA GLY A 66 8.57 3.82 -7.15
C GLY A 66 7.94 4.20 -8.49
N GLN A 67 6.91 5.05 -8.51
CA GLN A 67 6.34 5.56 -9.77
C GLN A 67 7.35 6.42 -10.55
N GLU A 68 8.12 7.28 -9.88
CA GLU A 68 9.16 8.07 -10.56
C GLU A 68 10.31 7.18 -11.09
N ILE A 69 10.66 6.09 -10.41
CA ILE A 69 11.61 5.10 -10.92
C ILE A 69 11.08 4.43 -12.19
N LEU A 70 9.83 3.92 -12.19
CA LEU A 70 9.24 3.30 -13.38
C LEU A 70 9.10 4.28 -14.55
N LYS A 71 8.71 5.53 -14.26
CA LYS A 71 8.62 6.59 -15.24
C LYS A 71 9.99 6.89 -15.84
N GLY A 72 11.03 6.99 -15.01
CA GLY A 72 12.42 7.14 -15.46
C GLY A 72 12.83 6.01 -16.40
N LYS A 73 12.55 4.75 -16.03
CA LYS A 73 12.79 3.59 -16.88
C LYS A 73 12.02 3.66 -18.20
N GLN A 74 10.72 3.97 -18.15
CA GLN A 74 9.89 4.08 -19.35
C GLN A 74 10.38 5.18 -20.31
N LEU A 75 10.87 6.30 -19.78
CA LEU A 75 11.40 7.40 -20.58
C LEU A 75 12.81 7.10 -21.13
N SER A 76 13.66 6.41 -20.36
CA SER A 76 15.05 6.14 -20.73
C SER A 76 15.21 4.91 -21.62
N GLU A 77 14.44 3.86 -21.36
CA GLU A 77 14.60 2.53 -21.97
C GLU A 77 13.31 2.02 -22.62
N GLY A 78 12.15 2.54 -22.23
CA GLY A 78 10.85 2.00 -22.62
C GLY A 78 10.54 0.64 -21.99
N GLY A 79 9.55 -0.05 -22.56
CA GLY A 79 9.22 -1.44 -22.20
C GLY A 79 8.47 -1.64 -20.88
N VAL A 80 8.12 -0.59 -20.14
CA VAL A 80 7.24 -0.68 -18.97
C VAL A 80 5.80 -0.67 -19.47
N SER A 81 5.15 -1.83 -19.49
CA SER A 81 3.76 -1.91 -19.93
C SER A 81 2.82 -1.28 -18.90
N ALA A 82 1.62 -0.88 -19.35
CA ALA A 82 0.56 -0.40 -18.46
C ALA A 82 0.20 -1.43 -17.36
N ARG A 83 0.29 -2.72 -17.68
CA ARG A 83 0.07 -3.82 -16.73
C ARG A 83 1.20 -3.89 -15.68
N ASP A 84 2.45 -3.71 -16.09
CA ASP A 84 3.58 -3.67 -15.16
C ASP A 84 3.47 -2.48 -14.19
N TRP A 85 3.09 -1.31 -14.71
CA TRP A 85 2.82 -0.14 -13.89
C TRP A 85 1.72 -0.40 -12.85
N LEU A 86 0.59 -1.00 -13.28
CA LEU A 86 -0.51 -1.35 -12.39
C LEU A 86 -0.05 -2.32 -11.29
N HIS A 87 0.57 -3.45 -11.67
CA HIS A 87 1.01 -4.46 -10.73
C HIS A 87 2.04 -3.92 -9.74
N PHE A 88 3.02 -3.15 -10.22
CA PHE A 88 4.04 -2.56 -9.37
C PHE A 88 3.45 -1.51 -8.43
N GLY A 89 2.54 -0.66 -8.93
CA GLY A 89 1.83 0.31 -8.09
C GLY A 89 1.05 -0.36 -6.95
N ILE A 90 0.31 -1.44 -7.25
CA ILE A 90 -0.41 -2.22 -6.22
C ILE A 90 0.56 -2.84 -5.22
N ALA A 91 1.69 -3.40 -5.68
CA ALA A 91 2.71 -3.97 -4.80
C ALA A 91 3.28 -2.93 -3.84
N LEU A 92 3.57 -1.71 -4.32
CA LEU A 92 4.05 -0.61 -3.47
C LEU A 92 2.98 -0.12 -2.49
N LEU A 93 1.72 -0.03 -2.90
CA LEU A 93 0.63 0.36 -2.01
C LEU A 93 0.45 -0.63 -0.84
N CYS A 94 0.64 -1.93 -1.13
CA CYS A 94 0.42 -2.99 -0.15
C CYS A 94 1.69 -3.44 0.59
N HIS A 95 2.86 -2.88 0.31
CA HIS A 95 4.13 -3.42 0.83
C HIS A 95 4.20 -3.49 2.36
N ASP A 96 3.56 -2.53 3.03
CA ASP A 96 3.50 -2.42 4.49
C ASP A 96 2.13 -2.81 5.08
N ILE A 97 1.19 -3.33 4.27
CA ILE A 97 -0.15 -3.67 4.77
C ILE A 97 -0.10 -4.74 5.87
N GLY A 98 0.89 -5.62 5.84
CA GLY A 98 1.13 -6.62 6.88
C GLY A 98 1.71 -6.07 8.18
N TYR A 99 1.88 -4.76 8.36
CA TYR A 99 2.05 -4.20 9.70
C TYR A 99 0.72 -4.12 10.46
N VAL A 100 -0.40 -3.96 9.74
CA VAL A 100 -1.71 -3.69 10.33
C VAL A 100 -2.18 -4.90 11.14
N ARG A 101 -2.40 -4.72 12.44
CA ARG A 101 -3.07 -5.74 13.27
C ARG A 101 -4.54 -5.88 12.87
N GLY A 102 -5.04 -7.10 12.72
CA GLY A 102 -6.41 -7.38 12.29
C GLY A 102 -6.61 -7.44 10.78
N VAL A 103 -5.55 -7.31 9.98
CA VAL A 103 -5.62 -7.42 8.51
C VAL A 103 -5.79 -8.86 8.05
N CYS A 104 -5.20 -9.82 8.77
CA CYS A 104 -5.35 -11.24 8.46
C CYS A 104 -6.62 -11.77 9.12
N ARG A 105 -7.36 -12.63 8.42
CA ARG A 105 -8.64 -13.20 8.90
C ARG A 105 -8.52 -13.86 10.28
N ASP A 106 -7.39 -14.51 10.54
CA ASP A 106 -7.16 -15.31 11.73
C ASP A 106 -6.32 -14.55 12.79
N ASP A 107 -6.21 -13.21 12.67
CA ASP A 107 -5.70 -12.34 13.73
C ASP A 107 -6.70 -12.25 14.90
N HIS A 108 -6.17 -12.25 16.12
CA HIS A 108 -6.93 -12.13 17.36
C HIS A 108 -6.25 -11.11 18.29
N ASP A 109 -6.98 -10.60 19.29
CA ASP A 109 -6.42 -9.64 20.24
C ASP A 109 -5.23 -10.24 21.02
N GLY A 110 -4.03 -9.81 20.65
CA GLY A 110 -2.76 -10.25 21.23
C GLY A 110 -2.06 -11.38 20.46
N GLU A 111 -2.70 -12.02 19.49
CA GLU A 111 -2.11 -13.09 18.66
C GLU A 111 -2.34 -12.82 17.17
N TYR A 112 -1.26 -12.65 16.41
CA TYR A 112 -1.34 -12.20 15.03
C TYR A 112 -0.67 -13.20 14.10
N VAL A 113 -1.29 -13.50 12.97
CA VAL A 113 -0.74 -14.40 11.94
C VAL A 113 0.57 -13.82 11.43
N ILE A 114 1.59 -14.63 11.18
CA ILE A 114 2.92 -14.18 10.71
C ILE A 114 3.36 -14.80 9.38
N ASN A 115 2.58 -15.73 8.83
CA ASN A 115 2.85 -16.36 7.55
C ASN A 115 1.58 -17.01 6.95
N GLY A 116 1.68 -17.45 5.69
CA GLY A 116 0.61 -18.17 4.99
C GLY A 116 0.30 -19.58 5.52
N GLU A 117 1.07 -20.10 6.48
CA GLU A 117 0.78 -21.37 7.16
C GLU A 117 -0.17 -21.19 8.36
N GLY A 118 -0.52 -19.94 8.70
CA GLY A 118 -1.37 -19.61 9.84
C GLY A 118 -0.64 -19.63 11.18
N VAL A 119 0.69 -19.64 11.18
CA VAL A 119 1.47 -19.49 12.42
C VAL A 119 1.20 -18.11 13.01
N THR A 120 1.05 -18.02 14.33
CA THR A 120 0.82 -16.76 15.03
C THR A 120 1.98 -16.38 15.95
N VAL A 121 2.07 -15.10 16.29
CA VAL A 121 2.96 -14.55 17.32
C VAL A 121 2.14 -13.76 18.34
N THR A 122 2.52 -13.86 19.61
CA THR A 122 1.95 -13.01 20.66
C THR A 122 2.62 -11.64 20.66
N VAL A 123 1.83 -10.57 20.55
CA VAL A 123 2.33 -9.19 20.67
C VAL A 123 1.94 -8.64 22.05
N PRO A 124 2.92 -8.22 22.89
CA PRO A 124 2.63 -7.73 24.23
C PRO A 124 1.71 -6.51 24.24
N ARG A 125 0.87 -6.39 25.27
CA ARG A 125 0.04 -5.21 25.48
C ARG A 125 0.92 -3.94 25.56
N GLY A 126 0.53 -2.92 24.80
CA GLY A 126 1.25 -1.64 24.73
C GLY A 126 2.37 -1.60 23.68
N ALA A 127 2.66 -2.71 23.00
CA ALA A 127 3.48 -2.70 21.80
C ALA A 127 2.69 -2.14 20.60
N THR A 128 3.43 -1.62 19.62
CA THR A 128 2.90 -1.07 18.37
C THR A 128 2.97 -2.10 17.24
N ASP A 129 2.32 -1.82 16.12
CA ASP A 129 2.29 -2.64 14.90
C ASP A 129 3.71 -2.86 14.36
N ALA A 130 4.67 -1.98 14.70
CA ALA A 130 6.08 -2.18 14.40
C ALA A 130 6.67 -3.48 15.00
N SER A 131 6.04 -4.09 16.00
CA SER A 131 6.42 -5.44 16.48
C SER A 131 6.28 -6.52 15.41
N LEU A 132 5.50 -6.28 14.34
CA LEU A 132 5.32 -7.20 13.23
C LEU A 132 6.34 -7.00 12.09
N THR A 133 7.32 -6.10 12.25
CA THR A 133 8.41 -5.87 11.28
C THR A 133 9.03 -7.16 10.71
N PRO A 134 9.35 -8.20 11.52
CA PRO A 134 9.97 -9.41 10.97
C PRO A 134 9.05 -10.25 10.07
N HIS A 135 7.75 -9.96 10.09
CA HIS A 135 6.72 -10.80 9.50
C HIS A 135 5.85 -10.09 8.46
N HIS A 136 5.83 -8.75 8.43
CA HIS A 136 4.89 -7.95 7.62
C HIS A 136 4.80 -8.34 6.13
N VAL A 137 5.88 -8.82 5.51
CA VAL A 137 5.87 -9.26 4.10
C VAL A 137 5.13 -10.58 3.89
N ALA A 138 5.15 -11.47 4.88
CA ALA A 138 4.59 -12.82 4.79
C ALA A 138 3.15 -12.93 5.31
N ARG A 139 2.64 -11.87 5.94
CA ARG A 139 1.27 -11.72 6.46
C ARG A 139 0.30 -11.35 5.34
#